data_AF-A0A5B6ZGS0-F1
#
_entry.id   AF-A0A5B6ZGS0-F1
#
_cell.length_a   1.000
_cell.length_b   1.000
_cell.length_c   1.000
_cell.angle_alpha   90.00
_cell.angle_beta   90.00
_cell.angle_gamma   90.00
#
_symmetry.space_group_name_H-M   'P 1'
#
loop_
_entity.id
_entity.type
_entity.pdbx_description
1 polymer ?
#
loop_
_entity_poly.entity_id
_entity_poly.type
_entity_poly.pdbx_seq_one_letter_code
_entity_poly.pdbx_strand_id
1 'polypeptide(L)'
;MFTRIFGKPKQETNALATLDKLNETLEMLEKKEKVLVKKASAEVEKAKEFTRAKNKRAAIQCLKRKRLYEQQIEQLGNFQLRIHDQMILLEGAKATTETVDALRTGAAAMKAMQKATNIDDVDKTMDEINEQTENMKQIQEALSTPIGAAADFDEDELEAELEELEGAELEEQLLQP
;
A
#
# COMPACT_ATOMS: atom_id res chain seq x y z
N MET A 1 -14.24 2.42 47.80
CA MET A 1 -14.11 1.17 47.01
C MET A 1 -14.23 1.54 45.54
N PHE A 2 -13.13 1.47 44.79
CA PHE A 2 -13.11 1.82 43.37
C PHE A 2 -13.38 0.58 42.53
N THR A 3 -14.42 0.65 41.70
CA THR A 3 -14.90 -0.41 40.81
C THR A 3 -13.93 -0.57 39.64
N ARG A 4 -13.41 -1.79 39.47
CA ARG A 4 -12.65 -2.23 38.29
C ARG A 4 -13.50 -2.05 37.03
N ILE A 5 -13.09 -1.15 36.15
CA ILE A 5 -13.61 -1.05 34.79
C ILE A 5 -12.95 -2.16 33.96
N PHE A 6 -13.80 -3.01 33.41
CA PHE A 6 -13.52 -4.14 32.55
C PHE A 6 -12.85 -3.66 31.25
N GLY A 7 -11.52 -3.71 31.18
CA GLY A 7 -10.80 -3.63 29.91
C GLY A 7 -10.93 -4.96 29.19
N LYS A 8 -11.65 -4.99 28.06
CA LYS A 8 -11.59 -6.14 27.14
C LYS A 8 -10.11 -6.39 26.79
N PRO A 9 -9.65 -7.64 26.70
CA PRO A 9 -8.30 -7.92 26.24
C PRO A 9 -8.14 -7.27 24.86
N LYS A 10 -7.10 -6.45 24.72
CA LYS A 10 -6.71 -5.81 23.46
C LYS A 10 -6.41 -6.97 22.51
N GLN A 11 -7.37 -7.32 21.67
CA GLN A 11 -7.21 -8.36 20.66
C GLN A 11 -6.10 -7.85 19.74
N GLU A 12 -4.93 -8.48 19.80
CA GLU A 12 -3.83 -8.15 18.90
C GLU A 12 -4.32 -8.42 17.48
N THR A 13 -4.63 -7.35 16.76
CA THR A 13 -4.98 -7.42 15.34
C THR A 13 -3.73 -7.86 14.59
N ASN A 14 -3.70 -9.13 14.20
CA ASN A 14 -2.65 -9.70 13.36
C ASN A 14 -2.73 -9.07 11.97
N ALA A 15 -1.60 -8.58 11.46
CA ALA A 15 -1.50 -8.00 10.11
C ALA A 15 -2.06 -8.93 9.02
N LEU A 16 -1.85 -10.26 9.15
CA LEU A 16 -2.40 -11.25 8.21
C LEU A 16 -3.93 -11.26 8.23
N ALA A 17 -4.54 -11.29 9.42
CA ALA A 17 -6.00 -11.28 9.55
C ALA A 17 -6.63 -9.97 9.03
N THR A 18 -5.91 -8.86 9.16
CA THR A 18 -6.33 -7.57 8.59
C THR A 18 -6.23 -7.58 7.06
N LEU A 19 -5.14 -8.12 6.48
CA LEU A 19 -5.00 -8.28 5.02
C LEU A 19 -6.10 -9.18 4.44
N ASP A 20 -6.41 -10.31 5.10
CA ASP A 20 -7.50 -11.19 4.69
C ASP A 20 -8.84 -10.45 4.67
N LYS A 21 -9.11 -9.63 5.70
CA LYS A 21 -10.35 -8.83 5.77
C LYS A 21 -10.42 -7.77 4.67
N LEU A 22 -9.30 -7.12 4.34
CA LEU A 22 -9.21 -6.15 3.25
C LEU A 22 -9.48 -6.84 1.91
N ASN A 23 -8.89 -8.00 1.66
CA ASN A 23 -9.13 -8.83 0.47
C ASN A 23 -10.59 -9.26 0.32
N GLU A 24 -11.22 -9.79 1.38
CA GLU A 24 -12.64 -10.14 1.37
C GLU A 24 -13.54 -8.93 1.03
N THR A 25 -13.18 -7.76 1.55
CA THR A 25 -13.92 -6.52 1.30
C THR A 25 -13.75 -6.07 -0.15
N LEU A 26 -12.53 -6.14 -0.68
CA LEU A 26 -12.23 -5.84 -2.07
C LEU A 26 -13.06 -6.72 -3.02
N GLU A 27 -13.06 -8.04 -2.78
CA GLU A 27 -13.83 -9.00 -3.60
C GLU A 27 -15.34 -8.69 -3.57
N MET A 28 -15.88 -8.29 -2.41
CA MET A 28 -17.27 -7.88 -2.28
C MET A 28 -17.57 -6.63 -3.13
N LEU A 29 -16.70 -5.62 -3.08
CA LEU A 29 -16.86 -4.38 -3.84
C LEU A 29 -16.82 -4.66 -5.35
N GLU A 30 -15.87 -5.47 -5.82
CA GLU A 30 -15.79 -5.89 -7.23
C GLU A 30 -17.04 -6.65 -7.69
N LYS A 31 -17.55 -7.59 -6.88
CA LYS A 31 -18.80 -8.30 -7.20
C LYS A 31 -19.96 -7.33 -7.34
N LYS A 32 -20.06 -6.35 -6.44
CA LYS A 32 -21.10 -5.32 -6.48
C LYS A 32 -20.97 -4.42 -7.70
N GLU A 33 -19.75 -4.00 -8.03
CA GLU A 33 -19.44 -3.20 -9.20
C GLU A 33 -19.85 -3.93 -10.49
N LYS A 34 -19.45 -5.21 -10.65
CA LYS A 34 -19.85 -6.06 -11.79
C LYS A 34 -21.37 -6.14 -11.97
N VAL A 35 -22.13 -6.20 -10.87
CA VAL A 35 -23.60 -6.17 -10.91
C VAL A 35 -24.12 -4.81 -11.39
N LEU A 36 -23.55 -3.71 -10.91
CA LEU A 36 -23.96 -2.36 -11.31
C LEU A 36 -23.62 -2.07 -12.77
N VAL A 37 -22.45 -2.51 -13.26
CA VAL A 37 -22.07 -2.42 -14.68
C VAL A 37 -23.11 -3.13 -15.54
N LYS A 38 -23.48 -4.37 -15.20
CA LYS A 38 -24.53 -5.11 -15.91
C LYS A 38 -25.88 -4.37 -15.92
N LYS A 39 -26.25 -3.75 -14.80
CA LYS A 39 -27.48 -2.94 -14.71
C LYS A 39 -27.40 -1.68 -15.58
N ALA A 40 -26.28 -0.98 -15.59
CA ALA A 40 -26.06 0.18 -16.44
C ALA A 40 -26.16 -0.19 -17.94
N SER A 41 -25.52 -1.28 -18.36
CA SER A 41 -25.62 -1.81 -19.73
C SER A 41 -27.06 -2.18 -20.10
N ALA A 42 -27.80 -2.83 -19.19
CA ALA A 42 -29.20 -3.16 -19.44
C ALA A 42 -30.09 -1.92 -19.62
N GLU A 43 -29.85 -0.84 -18.86
CA GLU A 43 -30.57 0.42 -19.05
C GLU A 43 -30.22 1.12 -20.38
N VAL A 44 -28.99 0.94 -20.90
CA VAL A 44 -28.61 1.40 -22.25
C VAL A 44 -29.43 0.67 -23.32
N GLU A 45 -29.53 -0.66 -23.24
CA GLU A 45 -30.30 -1.43 -24.22
C GLU A 45 -31.79 -1.06 -24.20
N LYS A 46 -32.39 -0.93 -23.01
CA LYS A 46 -33.77 -0.42 -22.88
C LYS A 46 -33.93 1.00 -23.45
N ALA A 47 -32.95 1.88 -23.25
CA ALA A 47 -33.00 3.24 -23.81
C ALA A 47 -32.98 3.21 -25.35
N LYS A 48 -32.20 2.31 -25.96
CA LYS A 48 -32.18 2.10 -27.41
C LYS A 48 -33.53 1.58 -27.92
N GLU A 49 -34.12 0.59 -27.25
CA GLU A 49 -35.45 0.06 -27.58
C GLU A 49 -36.53 1.15 -27.56
N PHE A 50 -36.61 1.93 -26.47
CA PHE A 50 -37.58 3.02 -26.37
C PHE A 50 -37.34 4.13 -27.39
N THR A 51 -36.09 4.39 -27.77
CA THR A 51 -35.75 5.31 -28.86
C THR A 51 -36.29 4.82 -30.20
N ARG A 52 -36.10 3.53 -30.53
CA ARG A 52 -36.67 2.92 -31.76
C ARG A 52 -38.19 2.97 -31.78
N ALA A 53 -38.83 2.80 -30.62
CA ALA A 53 -40.27 2.95 -30.43
C ALA A 53 -40.76 4.42 -30.40
N LYS A 54 -39.88 5.40 -30.64
CA LYS A 54 -40.16 6.85 -30.57
C LYS A 54 -40.69 7.32 -29.21
N ASN A 55 -40.46 6.55 -28.15
CA ASN A 55 -40.86 6.87 -26.78
C ASN A 55 -39.73 7.59 -26.02
N LYS A 56 -39.54 8.88 -26.35
CA LYS A 56 -38.48 9.72 -25.79
C LYS A 56 -38.50 9.80 -24.26
N ARG A 57 -39.70 9.86 -23.65
CA ARG A 57 -39.84 9.96 -22.19
C ARG A 57 -39.29 8.73 -21.48
N ALA A 58 -39.61 7.53 -21.97
CA ALA A 58 -39.12 6.28 -21.38
C ALA A 58 -37.61 6.11 -21.59
N ALA A 59 -37.08 6.46 -22.75
CA ALA A 59 -35.64 6.43 -23.02
C ALA A 59 -34.85 7.32 -22.05
N ILE A 60 -35.30 8.55 -21.81
CA ILE A 60 -34.67 9.48 -20.85
C ILE A 60 -34.67 8.89 -19.43
N GLN A 61 -35.74 8.21 -19.01
CA GLN A 61 -35.78 7.59 -17.68
C GLN A 61 -34.77 6.43 -17.54
N CYS A 62 -34.53 5.67 -18.60
CA CYS A 62 -33.48 4.64 -18.61
C CYS A 62 -32.09 5.26 -18.48
N LEU A 63 -31.82 6.34 -19.23
CA LEU A 63 -30.54 7.06 -19.15
C LEU A 63 -30.29 7.69 -17.78
N LYS A 64 -31.34 8.18 -17.09
CA LYS A 64 -31.22 8.65 -15.69
C LYS A 64 -30.80 7.52 -14.75
N ARG A 65 -31.41 6.34 -14.88
CA ARG A 65 -31.04 5.16 -14.06
C ARG A 65 -29.62 4.69 -14.38
N LYS A 66 -29.22 4.64 -15.65
CA LYS A 66 -27.82 4.38 -16.06
C LYS A 66 -26.86 5.30 -15.33
N ARG A 67 -27.10 6.63 -15.37
CA ARG A 67 -26.22 7.61 -14.73
C ARG A 67 -26.12 7.44 -13.21
N LEU A 68 -27.19 7.02 -12.55
CA LEU A 68 -27.16 6.68 -11.12
C LEU A 68 -26.29 5.44 -10.84
N TYR A 69 -26.34 4.41 -11.70
CA TYR A 69 -25.47 3.25 -11.57
C TYR A 69 -24.00 3.61 -11.85
N GLU A 70 -23.72 4.46 -12.83
CA GLU A 70 -22.35 4.94 -13.12
C GLU A 70 -21.74 5.71 -11.95
N GLN A 71 -22.50 6.59 -11.30
CA GLN A 71 -22.04 7.28 -10.08
C GLN A 71 -21.72 6.29 -8.94
N GLN A 72 -22.51 5.21 -8.80
CA GLN A 72 -22.23 4.19 -7.80
C GLN A 72 -20.99 3.36 -8.15
N ILE A 73 -20.77 3.06 -9.44
CA ILE A 73 -19.56 2.36 -9.92
C ILE A 73 -18.31 3.19 -9.60
N GLU A 74 -18.33 4.48 -9.92
CA GLU A 74 -17.23 5.41 -9.62
C GLU A 74 -16.91 5.45 -8.11
N GLN A 75 -17.94 5.50 -7.26
CA GLN A 75 -17.76 5.44 -5.81
C GLN A 75 -17.15 4.11 -5.35
N LEU A 76 -17.53 2.98 -5.94
CA LEU A 76 -16.93 1.68 -5.62
C LEU A 76 -15.47 1.62 -6.03
N GLY A 77 -15.10 2.14 -7.21
CA GLY A 77 -13.71 2.26 -7.65
C GLY A 77 -12.86 3.04 -6.66
N ASN A 78 -13.37 4.17 -6.17
CA ASN A 78 -12.69 4.96 -5.13
C ASN A 78 -12.49 4.19 -3.81
N PHE A 79 -13.43 3.31 -3.43
CA PHE A 79 -13.27 2.47 -2.24
C PHE A 79 -12.28 1.33 -2.45
N GLN A 80 -12.27 0.72 -3.63
CA GLN A 80 -11.29 -0.31 -4.00
C GLN A 80 -9.87 0.25 -3.94
N LEU A 81 -9.62 1.44 -4.51
CA LEU A 81 -8.31 2.10 -4.46
C LEU A 81 -7.82 2.30 -3.03
N ARG A 82 -8.67 2.83 -2.14
CA ARG A 82 -8.31 3.02 -0.73
C ARG A 82 -7.97 1.72 -0.01
N ILE A 83 -8.62 0.62 -0.37
CA ILE A 83 -8.33 -0.70 0.21
C ILE A 83 -6.96 -1.18 -0.29
N HIS A 84 -6.65 -1.03 -1.58
CA HIS A 84 -5.35 -1.35 -2.13
C HIS A 84 -4.22 -0.55 -1.45
N ASP A 85 -4.38 0.77 -1.33
CA ASP A 85 -3.40 1.63 -0.64
C ASP A 85 -3.16 1.15 0.80
N GLN A 86 -4.24 0.77 1.50
CA GLN A 86 -4.15 0.28 2.87
C GLN A 86 -3.45 -1.07 2.98
N MET A 87 -3.61 -1.95 1.98
CA MET A 87 -2.90 -3.23 1.90
C MET A 87 -1.39 -3.00 1.71
N ILE A 88 -1.00 -2.15 0.76
CA ILE A 88 0.40 -1.80 0.49
C ILE A 88 1.06 -1.23 1.75
N LEU A 89 0.40 -0.29 2.43
CA LEU A 89 0.91 0.30 3.66
C LEU A 89 1.11 -0.75 4.77
N LEU A 90 0.16 -1.68 4.91
CA LEU A 90 0.22 -2.73 5.93
C LEU A 90 1.33 -3.75 5.63
N GLU A 91 1.55 -4.09 4.36
CA GLU A 91 2.65 -4.94 3.92
C GLU A 91 4.01 -4.28 4.19
N GLY A 92 4.16 -2.99 3.89
CA GLY A 92 5.37 -2.23 4.20
C GLY A 92 5.64 -2.13 5.71
N ALA A 93 4.60 -1.90 6.51
CA ALA A 93 4.71 -1.88 7.97
C ALA A 93 5.12 -3.25 8.54
N LYS A 94 4.61 -4.34 7.96
CA LYS A 94 5.00 -5.71 8.32
C LYS A 94 6.49 -5.95 8.02
N ALA A 95 6.97 -5.62 6.82
CA ALA A 95 8.38 -5.77 6.45
C ALA A 95 9.32 -4.95 7.36
N THR A 96 8.91 -3.73 7.72
CA THR A 96 9.64 -2.88 8.66
C THR A 96 9.73 -3.54 10.05
N THR A 97 8.63 -4.10 10.54
CA THR A 97 8.58 -4.79 11.84
C THR A 97 9.50 -6.01 11.85
N GLU A 98 9.45 -6.85 10.81
CA GLU A 98 10.31 -8.03 10.67
C GLU A 98 11.80 -7.63 10.61
N THR A 99 12.12 -6.53 9.93
CA THR A 99 13.49 -5.98 9.87
C THR A 99 13.98 -5.54 11.25
N VAL A 100 13.16 -4.79 11.99
CA VAL A 100 13.50 -4.34 13.35
C VAL A 100 13.69 -5.51 14.31
N ASP A 101 12.86 -6.55 14.20
CA ASP A 101 12.99 -7.76 15.03
C ASP A 101 14.27 -8.55 14.69
N ALA A 102 14.65 -8.63 13.41
CA ALA A 102 15.91 -9.23 12.99
C ALA A 102 17.12 -8.44 13.51
N LEU A 103 17.10 -7.11 13.40
CA LEU A 103 18.15 -6.23 13.94
C LEU A 103 18.28 -6.37 15.46
N ARG A 104 17.16 -6.43 16.19
CA ARG A 104 17.15 -6.66 17.64
C ARG A 104 17.79 -8.00 18.01
N THR A 105 17.48 -9.05 17.24
CA THR A 105 18.06 -10.39 17.44
C THR A 105 19.57 -10.37 17.19
N GLY A 106 20.01 -9.75 16.10
CA GLY A 106 21.43 -9.58 15.79
C GLY A 106 22.18 -8.81 16.88
N ALA A 107 21.62 -7.69 17.35
CA ALA A 107 22.20 -6.90 18.43
C ALA A 107 22.32 -7.70 19.74
N ALA A 108 21.31 -8.52 20.07
CA ALA A 108 21.35 -9.40 21.23
C ALA A 108 22.46 -10.47 21.12
N ALA A 109 22.62 -11.07 19.93
CA ALA A 109 23.68 -12.05 19.67
C ALA A 109 25.08 -11.39 19.74
N MET A 110 25.26 -10.21 19.16
CA MET A 110 26.50 -9.44 19.26
C MET A 110 26.86 -9.13 20.72
N LYS A 111 25.88 -8.68 21.52
CA LYS A 111 26.07 -8.43 22.95
C LYS A 111 26.47 -9.70 23.72
N ALA A 112 25.89 -10.85 23.37
CA ALA A 112 26.24 -12.12 23.99
C ALA A 112 27.67 -12.55 23.62
N MET A 113 28.07 -12.40 22.35
CA MET A 113 29.45 -12.65 21.91
C MET A 113 30.44 -11.73 22.62
N GLN A 114 30.17 -10.43 22.68
CA GLN A 114 31.05 -9.46 23.34
C GLN A 114 31.19 -9.73 24.85
N LYS A 115 30.12 -10.22 25.49
CA LYS A 115 30.17 -10.67 26.89
C LYS A 115 30.95 -11.96 27.07
N ALA A 116 30.91 -12.88 26.10
CA ALA A 116 31.68 -14.13 26.13
C ALA A 116 33.18 -13.92 25.84
N THR A 117 33.54 -12.88 25.09
CA THR A 117 34.93 -12.47 24.83
C THR A 117 35.58 -11.75 26.01
N ASN A 118 34.83 -11.34 27.04
CA ASN A 118 35.34 -10.71 28.26
C ASN A 118 35.78 -11.72 29.32
N ILE A 119 36.88 -12.42 29.06
CA ILE A 119 37.73 -12.97 30.12
C ILE A 119 39.17 -12.52 29.83
N ASP A 120 39.58 -11.54 30.63
CA ASP A 120 40.96 -11.20 31.00
C ASP A 120 41.90 -10.70 29.89
N ASP A 121 41.82 -9.41 29.55
CA ASP A 121 42.95 -8.46 29.46
C ASP A 121 42.50 -7.17 28.72
N VAL A 122 42.07 -6.13 29.45
CA VAL A 122 42.90 -5.06 30.06
C VAL A 122 43.12 -3.88 29.09
N ASP A 123 42.84 -2.68 29.58
CA ASP A 123 43.24 -1.35 29.08
C ASP A 123 42.79 -0.90 27.68
N LYS A 124 42.57 -1.79 26.70
CA LYS A 124 42.07 -1.45 25.35
C LYS A 124 40.61 -0.97 25.32
N THR A 125 39.83 -1.36 26.32
CA THR A 125 38.40 -1.01 26.45
C THR A 125 38.16 0.49 26.58
N MET A 126 39.16 1.27 27.01
CA MET A 126 39.03 2.71 27.13
C MET A 126 39.19 3.45 25.78
N ASP A 127 39.94 2.88 24.84
CA ASP A 127 40.10 3.46 23.50
C ASP A 127 38.87 3.18 22.62
N GLU A 128 38.22 2.01 22.79
CA GLU A 128 37.02 1.62 22.02
C GLU A 128 35.74 2.37 22.45
N ILE A 129 35.68 2.94 23.66
CA ILE A 129 34.57 3.79 24.10
C ILE A 129 34.53 5.12 23.32
N ASN A 130 35.69 5.63 22.92
CA ASN A 130 35.77 6.81 22.07
C ASN A 130 35.25 6.50 20.65
N GLU A 131 35.46 5.28 20.15
CA GLU A 131 34.98 4.82 18.84
C GLU A 131 33.46 4.51 18.83
N GLN A 132 32.89 4.02 19.95
CA GLN A 132 31.43 3.87 20.08
C GLN A 132 30.66 5.20 20.14
N THR A 133 31.32 6.28 20.55
CA THR A 133 30.71 7.63 20.56
C THR A 133 30.61 8.20 19.14
N GLU A 134 31.56 7.88 18.27
CA GLU A 134 31.55 8.21 16.84
C GLU A 134 30.45 7.43 16.08
N ASN A 135 30.28 6.14 16.39
CA ASN A 135 29.22 5.29 15.82
C ASN A 135 27.80 5.76 16.18
N MET A 136 27.58 6.28 17.40
CA MET A 136 26.28 6.80 17.80
C MET A 136 25.89 8.08 17.04
N LYS A 137 26.88 8.91 16.68
CA LYS A 137 26.67 10.07 15.80
C LYS A 137 26.33 9.64 14.37
N GLN A 138 26.98 8.61 13.84
CA GLN A 138 26.66 8.06 12.51
C GLN A 138 25.25 7.43 12.45
N ILE A 139 24.77 6.80 13.52
CA ILE A 139 23.39 6.29 13.60
C ILE A 139 22.36 7.44 13.63
N GLN A 140 22.68 8.56 14.28
CA GLN A 140 21.84 9.77 14.26
C GLN A 140 21.79 10.41 12.87
N GLU A 141 22.88 10.34 12.10
CA GLU A 141 22.97 10.85 10.74
C GLU A 141 22.25 9.94 9.72
N ALA A 142 22.35 8.62 9.89
CA ALA A 142 21.66 7.61 9.07
C ALA A 142 20.14 7.52 9.31
N LEU A 143 19.65 7.98 10.47
CA LEU A 143 18.22 8.09 10.77
C LEU A 143 17.62 9.45 10.36
N SER A 144 18.46 10.45 10.05
CA SER A 144 18.04 11.75 9.51
C SER A 144 17.87 11.74 7.99
N THR A 145 18.27 10.65 7.33
CA THR A 145 17.99 10.36 5.92
C THR A 145 16.52 9.93 5.79
N PRO A 146 15.71 10.53 4.88
CA PRO A 146 14.27 10.29 4.85
C PRO A 146 13.92 8.80 4.68
N ILE A 147 12.95 8.33 5.46
CA ILE A 147 12.44 6.95 5.37
C ILE A 147 11.32 6.90 4.33
N GLY A 148 11.53 6.11 3.27
CA GLY A 148 10.53 5.74 2.27
C GLY A 148 10.96 6.05 0.84
N ALA A 149 10.41 5.31 -0.13
CA ALA A 149 10.68 5.39 -1.58
C ALA A 149 10.19 6.71 -2.25
N ALA A 150 10.25 7.84 -1.56
CA ALA A 150 9.89 9.15 -2.09
C ALA A 150 11.03 10.17 -2.00
N ALA A 151 12.22 9.74 -1.59
CA ALA A 151 13.42 10.60 -1.51
C ALA A 151 14.53 10.23 -2.52
N ASP A 152 14.41 9.11 -3.25
CA ASP A 152 15.46 8.57 -4.13
C ASP A 152 15.03 8.42 -5.61
N PHE A 153 13.86 8.94 -6.00
CA PHE A 153 13.58 9.03 -7.43
C PHE A 153 14.19 10.33 -7.95
N ASP A 154 15.29 10.21 -8.70
CA ASP A 154 15.80 11.30 -9.50
C ASP A 154 14.77 11.56 -10.62
N GLU A 155 14.14 12.72 -10.58
CA GLU A 155 13.09 13.10 -11.52
C GLU A 155 13.63 13.09 -12.97
N ASP A 156 14.94 13.33 -13.13
CA ASP A 156 15.66 13.29 -14.40
C ASP A 156 15.85 11.84 -14.92
N GLU A 157 16.00 10.84 -14.03
CA GLU A 157 16.11 9.42 -14.40
C GLU A 157 14.76 8.85 -14.84
N LEU A 158 13.68 9.25 -14.15
CA LEU A 158 12.31 8.88 -14.52
C LEU A 158 11.86 9.53 -15.84
N GLU A 159 12.28 10.76 -16.11
CA GLU A 159 11.99 11.43 -17.39
C GLU A 159 12.73 10.75 -18.56
N ALA A 160 13.97 10.32 -18.36
CA ALA A 160 14.73 9.54 -19.35
C ALA A 160 14.11 8.15 -19.62
N GLU A 161 13.66 7.44 -18.57
CA GLU A 161 12.98 6.14 -18.73
C GLU A 161 11.64 6.30 -19.46
N LEU A 162 10.90 7.39 -19.20
CA LEU A 162 9.67 7.71 -19.91
C LEU A 162 9.94 8.02 -21.40
N GLU A 163 10.97 8.80 -21.72
CA GLU A 163 11.35 9.10 -23.11
C GLU A 163 11.76 7.83 -23.89
N GLU A 164 12.46 6.89 -23.25
CA GLU A 164 12.85 5.62 -23.87
C GLU A 164 11.63 4.72 -24.14
N LEU A 165 10.67 4.65 -23.22
CA LEU A 165 9.42 3.92 -23.40
C LEU A 165 8.55 4.52 -24.51
N GLU A 166 8.42 5.84 -24.56
CA GLU A 166 7.68 6.55 -25.62
C GLU A 166 8.34 6.35 -26.99
N GLY A 167 9.68 6.36 -27.06
CA GLY A 167 10.44 6.11 -28.28
C GLY A 167 10.29 4.68 -28.81
N ALA A 168 10.34 3.69 -27.92
CA ALA A 168 10.16 2.28 -28.29
C ALA A 168 8.74 1.99 -28.79
N GLU A 169 7.71 2.60 -28.17
CA GLU A 169 6.32 2.47 -28.62
C GLU A 169 6.10 3.16 -29.98
N LEU A 170 6.76 4.29 -30.23
CA LEU A 170 6.70 4.99 -31.52
C LEU A 170 7.39 4.20 -32.63
N GLU A 171 8.55 3.58 -32.36
CA GLU A 171 9.28 2.74 -33.30
C GLU A 171 8.50 1.46 -33.62
N GLU A 172 7.85 0.85 -32.63
CA GLU A 172 6.94 -0.29 -32.81
C GLU A 172 5.70 0.09 -33.64
N GLN A 173 5.18 1.31 -33.53
CA GLN A 173 4.10 1.83 -34.38
C GLN A 173 4.55 2.14 -35.82
N LEU A 174 5.82 2.53 -36.03
CA LEU A 174 6.39 2.86 -37.35
C LEU A 174 6.89 1.62 -38.12
N LEU A 175 7.24 0.54 -37.42
CA LEU A 175 7.67 -0.74 -38.01
C LEU A 175 6.51 -1.71 -38.29
N GLN A 176 5.28 -1.37 -37.89
CA GLN A 176 4.07 -2.06 -38.33
C GLN A 176 3.70 -1.59 -39.77
N PRO A 177 3.61 -2.49 -40.77
CA PRO A 177 3.22 -2.13 -42.14
C PRO A 177 1.75 -1.77 -42.31
#